data_AF-J3M1W5-F1
#
_entry.id   AF-J3M1W5-F1
#
_cell.length_a   1.000
_cell.length_b   1.000
_cell.length_c   1.000
_cell.angle_alpha   90.00
_cell.angle_beta   90.00
_cell.angle_gamma   90.00
#
_symmetry.space_group_name_H-M   'P 1'
#
loop_
_entity.id
_entity.type
_entity.pdbx_description
1 polymer ?
#
loop_
_entity_poly.entity_id
_entity_poly.type
_entity_poly.pdbx_seq_one_letter_code
_entity_poly.pdbx_strand_id
1 'polypeptide(L)'
;MSENYNPVERRSKGCKERSLKGSNKSSKSLQANRLSSANSADGGPCIGKVCNAIAEEHHIEQIQQLSEKIADLNISVDSVEKERDICFSKLQDIEILCQRPELEHLPMSKAIKKILYAADARDSPLLAEANEIITGHQACSRMKLSDKWHQHTQAI
;
A
#
# COMPACT_ATOMS: atom_id res chain seq x y z
N MET A 1 -10.42 23.88 -18.18
CA MET A 1 -11.31 22.74 -17.90
C MET A 1 -11.57 22.02 -19.22
N SER A 2 -11.04 20.81 -19.42
CA SER A 2 -11.39 19.98 -20.58
C SER A 2 -12.59 19.11 -20.22
N GLU A 3 -13.78 19.69 -20.32
CA GLU A 3 -15.08 19.09 -19.99
C GLU A 3 -15.61 18.22 -21.15
N ASN A 4 -14.81 17.27 -21.64
CA ASN A 4 -15.34 16.30 -22.60
C ASN A 4 -14.70 14.93 -22.44
N TYR A 5 -14.84 14.37 -21.23
CA TYR A 5 -14.67 12.94 -20.98
C TYR A 5 -16.07 12.31 -20.87
N ASN A 6 -16.54 11.68 -21.95
CA ASN A 6 -17.79 10.95 -21.95
C ASN A 6 -17.51 9.43 -21.85
N PRO A 7 -17.74 8.80 -20.69
CA PRO A 7 -17.45 7.38 -20.50
C PRO A 7 -18.35 6.45 -21.32
N VAL A 8 -19.50 6.94 -21.81
CA VAL A 8 -20.49 6.14 -22.54
C VAL A 8 -20.00 5.78 -23.95
N GLU A 9 -19.29 6.68 -24.64
CA GLU A 9 -18.89 6.48 -26.04
C GLU A 9 -17.78 5.44 -26.22
N ARG A 10 -16.87 5.32 -25.24
CA ARG A 10 -15.80 4.31 -25.28
C ARG A 10 -16.34 2.89 -25.11
N ARG A 11 -17.42 2.70 -24.35
CA ARG A 11 -18.01 1.37 -24.15
C ARG A 11 -18.65 0.81 -25.45
N SER A 12 -19.01 1.66 -26.39
CA SER A 12 -19.83 1.28 -27.56
C SER A 12 -19.04 1.00 -28.85
N LYS A 13 -17.74 1.32 -28.93
CA LYS A 13 -16.98 1.29 -30.21
C LYS A 13 -15.70 0.44 -30.22
N GLY A 14 -15.43 -0.37 -29.20
CA GLY A 14 -14.26 -1.25 -29.19
C GLY A 14 -14.57 -2.58 -28.52
N CYS A 15 -14.76 -3.62 -29.35
CA CYS A 15 -14.91 -5.02 -28.95
C CYS A 15 -16.24 -5.39 -28.28
N LYS A 16 -17.14 -5.85 -29.15
CA LYS A 16 -18.44 -6.48 -28.91
C LYS A 16 -18.32 -7.65 -27.92
N GLU A 17 -18.44 -7.33 -26.64
CA GLU A 17 -18.74 -8.29 -25.59
C GLU A 17 -20.16 -8.84 -25.83
N ARG A 18 -20.29 -10.17 -25.94
CA ARG A 18 -21.07 -11.04 -25.05
C ARG A 18 -21.54 -12.31 -25.76
N SER A 19 -21.24 -13.46 -25.16
CA SER A 19 -22.20 -14.56 -25.13
C SER A 19 -21.97 -15.41 -23.88
N LEU A 20 -22.76 -15.16 -22.83
CA LEU A 20 -23.02 -16.14 -21.79
C LEU A 20 -24.31 -16.90 -22.14
N LYS A 21 -24.14 -18.22 -22.26
CA LYS A 21 -25.08 -19.33 -22.02
C LYS A 21 -26.29 -19.52 -22.95
N GLY A 22 -26.20 -20.56 -23.78
CA GLY A 22 -27.31 -21.20 -24.49
C GLY A 22 -26.89 -22.54 -25.10
N SER A 23 -27.60 -23.62 -24.76
CA SER A 23 -27.38 -24.99 -25.22
C SER A 23 -27.82 -25.19 -26.69
N ASN A 24 -27.17 -26.15 -27.37
CA ASN A 24 -27.60 -26.97 -28.53
C ASN A 24 -26.86 -26.77 -29.87
N LYS A 25 -26.14 -27.85 -30.24
CA LYS A 25 -26.07 -28.54 -31.55
C LYS A 25 -25.75 -27.71 -32.81
N SER A 26 -24.61 -28.00 -33.43
CA SER A 26 -24.50 -28.56 -34.79
C SER A 26 -23.09 -28.37 -35.34
N SER A 27 -22.38 -29.48 -35.54
CA SER A 27 -21.20 -29.57 -36.40
C SER A 27 -21.56 -29.24 -37.86
N LYS A 28 -20.55 -28.80 -38.63
CA LYS A 28 -20.46 -28.53 -40.10
C LYS A 28 -20.25 -27.04 -40.36
N SER A 29 -19.44 -26.56 -41.29
CA SER A 29 -18.57 -27.11 -42.33
C SER A 29 -17.95 -25.89 -43.05
N LEU A 30 -16.94 -26.12 -43.90
CA LEU A 30 -16.38 -25.23 -44.93
C LEU A 30 -15.31 -24.25 -44.41
N GLN A 31 -14.14 -24.09 -45.02
CA GLN A 31 -13.57 -24.60 -46.26
C GLN A 31 -12.05 -24.35 -46.20
N ALA A 32 -11.28 -25.29 -46.76
CA ALA A 32 -9.84 -25.20 -46.88
C ALA A 32 -9.44 -24.23 -47.99
N ASN A 33 -8.61 -23.23 -47.67
CA ASN A 33 -7.89 -22.47 -48.68
C ASN A 33 -6.52 -23.12 -48.87
N ARG A 34 -6.46 -24.00 -49.88
CA ARG A 34 -5.21 -24.46 -50.48
C ARG A 34 -4.57 -23.29 -51.21
N LEU A 35 -3.34 -22.95 -50.84
CA LEU A 35 -2.41 -22.31 -51.77
C LEU A 35 -1.19 -23.22 -51.90
N SER A 36 -1.03 -23.72 -53.12
CA SER A 36 0.05 -24.56 -53.61
C SER A 36 1.36 -23.81 -53.51
N SER A 37 2.23 -24.26 -52.61
CA SER A 37 3.64 -23.87 -52.58
C SER A 37 4.34 -24.51 -53.78
N ALA A 38 4.85 -23.68 -54.69
CA ALA A 38 5.68 -24.12 -55.80
C ALA A 38 7.06 -24.48 -55.26
N ASN A 39 7.44 -25.74 -55.44
CA ASN A 39 8.77 -26.25 -55.18
C ASN A 39 9.75 -25.59 -56.16
N SER A 40 10.72 -24.84 -55.64
CA SER A 40 11.93 -24.48 -56.38
C SER A 40 13.12 -24.86 -55.52
N ALA A 41 13.87 -25.84 -56.02
CA ALA A 41 15.10 -26.33 -55.43
C ALA A 41 16.23 -25.35 -55.75
N ASP A 42 16.98 -24.92 -54.73
CA ASP A 42 18.43 -24.76 -54.87
C ASP A 42 19.10 -24.86 -53.50
N GLY A 43 20.23 -25.56 -53.47
CA GLY A 43 20.92 -25.99 -52.27
C GLY A 43 21.80 -24.91 -51.66
N GLY A 44 21.85 -24.87 -50.33
CA GLY A 44 22.79 -24.06 -49.56
C GLY A 44 23.10 -24.71 -48.21
N PRO A 45 24.36 -25.04 -47.87
CA PRO A 45 24.70 -25.67 -46.60
C PRO A 45 24.44 -24.75 -45.42
N CYS A 46 23.86 -25.33 -44.38
CA CYS A 46 23.55 -24.75 -43.09
C CYS A 46 24.76 -24.06 -42.42
N ILE A 47 24.79 -22.72 -42.45
CA ILE A 47 25.57 -21.90 -41.53
C ILE A 47 24.58 -21.16 -40.63
N GLY A 48 24.66 -21.40 -39.32
CA GLY A 48 23.96 -20.60 -38.32
C GLY A 48 22.86 -21.32 -37.56
N LYS A 49 23.17 -22.43 -36.87
CA LYS A 49 22.25 -23.05 -35.89
C LYS A 49 22.96 -23.61 -34.65
N VAL A 50 23.97 -22.92 -34.13
CA VAL A 50 24.60 -23.32 -32.84
C VAL A 50 24.60 -22.21 -31.78
N CYS A 51 24.17 -20.98 -32.10
CA CYS A 51 24.21 -19.88 -31.13
C CYS A 51 22.85 -19.56 -30.45
N ASN A 52 21.73 -20.12 -30.91
CA ASN A 52 20.41 -19.73 -30.40
C ASN A 52 20.01 -20.39 -29.07
N ALA A 53 20.39 -21.65 -28.86
CA ALA A 53 19.96 -22.39 -27.67
C ALA A 53 20.58 -21.84 -26.38
N ILE A 54 21.86 -21.44 -26.42
CA ILE A 54 22.61 -20.94 -25.25
C ILE A 54 22.10 -19.54 -24.83
N ALA A 55 21.71 -18.71 -25.80
CA ALA A 55 21.12 -17.40 -25.52
C ALA A 55 19.70 -17.53 -24.96
N GLU A 56 18.87 -18.43 -25.52
CA GLU A 56 17.51 -18.69 -25.04
C GLU A 56 17.50 -19.25 -23.61
N GLU A 57 18.38 -20.19 -23.26
CA GLU A 57 18.50 -20.71 -21.89
C GLU A 57 18.93 -19.63 -20.88
N HIS A 58 19.91 -18.80 -21.23
CA HIS A 58 20.34 -17.68 -20.37
C HIS A 58 19.23 -16.62 -20.17
N HIS A 59 18.41 -16.35 -21.20
CA HIS A 59 17.25 -15.48 -21.06
C HIS A 59 16.17 -16.09 -20.17
N ILE A 60 15.94 -17.41 -20.26
CA ILE A 60 14.99 -18.13 -19.40
C ILE A 60 15.46 -18.08 -17.94
N GLU A 61 16.74 -18.32 -17.65
CA GLU A 61 17.31 -18.21 -16.31
C GLU A 61 17.18 -16.78 -15.74
N GLN A 62 17.47 -15.75 -16.55
CA GLN A 62 17.26 -14.36 -16.13
C GLN A 62 15.79 -14.06 -15.83
N ILE A 63 14.86 -14.53 -16.67
CA ILE A 63 13.43 -14.37 -16.44
C ILE A 63 13.03 -15.05 -15.13
N GLN A 64 13.55 -16.25 -14.85
CA GLN A 64 13.27 -16.97 -13.62
C GLN A 64 13.83 -16.25 -12.39
N GLN A 65 15.08 -15.79 -12.43
CA GLN A 65 15.69 -15.01 -11.35
C GLN A 65 14.96 -13.69 -11.09
N LEU A 66 14.55 -13.00 -12.15
CA LEU A 66 13.76 -11.77 -12.02
C LEU A 66 12.37 -12.08 -11.45
N SER A 67 11.75 -13.19 -11.84
CA SER A 67 10.45 -13.62 -11.31
C SER A 67 10.54 -13.97 -9.83
N GLU A 68 11.61 -14.64 -9.39
CA GLU A 68 11.88 -14.93 -7.98
C GLU A 68 12.07 -13.64 -7.18
N LYS A 69 12.88 -12.69 -7.67
CA LYS A 69 13.03 -11.38 -7.03
C LYS A 69 11.71 -10.62 -6.92
N ILE A 70 10.85 -10.70 -7.93
CA ILE A 70 9.51 -10.09 -7.87
C ILE A 70 8.67 -10.77 -6.79
N ALA A 71 8.70 -12.10 -6.70
CA ALA A 71 7.98 -12.84 -5.66
C ALA A 71 8.47 -12.48 -4.25
N ASP A 72 9.78 -12.42 -4.05
CA ASP A 72 10.39 -12.03 -2.77
C ASP A 72 10.02 -10.60 -2.38
N LEU A 73 10.07 -9.66 -3.33
CA LEU A 73 9.66 -8.28 -3.10
C LEU A 73 8.18 -8.19 -2.75
N ASN A 74 7.31 -8.95 -3.41
CA ASN A 74 5.88 -8.98 -3.06
C ASN A 74 5.67 -9.47 -1.63
N ILE A 75 6.34 -10.54 -1.22
CA ILE A 75 6.26 -11.05 0.16
C ILE A 75 6.78 -9.99 1.15
N SER A 76 7.89 -9.31 0.82
CA SER A 76 8.45 -8.26 1.66
C SER A 76 7.47 -7.09 1.81
N VAL A 77 6.86 -6.63 0.72
CA VAL A 77 5.85 -5.57 0.74
C VAL A 77 4.66 -5.99 1.59
N ASP A 78 4.10 -7.18 1.37
CA ASP A 78 2.98 -7.70 2.14
C ASP A 78 3.29 -7.76 3.65
N SER A 79 4.52 -8.13 4.01
CA SER A 79 4.93 -8.17 5.42
C SER A 79 5.01 -6.77 6.05
N VAL A 80 5.57 -5.80 5.34
CA VAL A 80 5.67 -4.40 5.79
C VAL A 80 4.29 -3.75 5.87
N GLU A 81 3.40 -4.04 4.92
CA GLU A 81 2.02 -3.54 4.96
C GLU A 81 1.25 -4.10 6.15
N LYS A 82 1.42 -5.39 6.47
CA LYS A 82 0.84 -5.97 7.70
C LYS A 82 1.36 -5.30 8.96
N GLU A 83 2.67 -5.05 9.05
CA GLU A 83 3.26 -4.36 10.21
C GLU A 83 2.77 -2.91 10.33
N ARG A 84 2.67 -2.19 9.20
CA ARG A 84 2.08 -0.86 9.12
C ARG A 84 0.64 -0.87 9.66
N ASP A 85 -0.17 -1.82 9.21
CA ASP A 85 -1.58 -1.92 9.58
C ASP A 85 -1.75 -2.29 11.07
N ILE A 86 -0.89 -3.17 11.60
CA ILE A 86 -0.85 -3.48 13.04
C ILE A 86 -0.54 -2.23 13.87
N CYS A 87 0.48 -1.46 13.47
CA CYS A 87 0.84 -0.22 14.16
C CYS A 87 -0.27 0.83 14.05
N PHE A 88 -0.86 1.00 12.87
CA PHE A 88 -1.95 1.95 12.67
C PHE A 88 -3.19 1.60 13.49
N SER A 89 -3.59 0.33 13.52
CA SER A 89 -4.71 -0.15 14.35
C SER A 89 -4.48 0.15 15.83
N LYS A 90 -3.25 -0.07 16.35
CA LYS A 90 -2.91 0.24 17.74
C LYS A 90 -2.98 1.74 18.03
N LEU A 91 -2.46 2.58 17.14
CA LEU A 91 -2.52 4.04 17.29
C LEU A 91 -3.97 4.54 17.27
N GLN A 92 -4.81 3.98 16.39
CA GLN A 92 -6.25 4.28 16.33
C GLN A 92 -6.97 3.86 17.63
N ASP A 93 -6.69 2.68 18.16
CA ASP A 93 -7.28 2.22 19.43
C ASP A 93 -6.91 3.18 20.58
N ILE A 94 -5.65 3.60 20.67
CA ILE A 94 -5.17 4.57 21.67
C ILE A 94 -5.86 5.92 21.49
N GLU A 95 -6.02 6.39 20.25
CA GLU A 95 -6.71 7.64 19.95
C GLU A 95 -8.16 7.61 20.46
N ILE A 96 -8.89 6.55 20.13
CA ILE A 96 -10.28 6.34 20.57
C ILE A 96 -10.36 6.34 22.10
N LEU A 97 -9.41 5.69 22.79
CA LEU A 97 -9.35 5.73 24.26
C LEU A 97 -9.17 7.17 24.77
N CYS A 98 -8.29 7.97 24.16
CA CYS A 98 -8.03 9.35 24.55
C CYS A 98 -9.20 10.32 24.25
N GLN A 99 -10.15 9.93 23.42
CA GLN A 99 -11.37 10.69 23.11
C GLN A 99 -12.50 10.47 24.13
N ARG A 100 -12.36 9.52 25.07
CA ARG A 100 -13.36 9.32 26.12
C ARG A 100 -13.46 10.55 27.03
N PRO A 101 -14.67 11.04 27.36
CA PRO A 101 -14.85 12.27 28.15
C PRO A 101 -14.12 12.26 29.50
N GLU A 102 -13.99 11.09 30.11
CA GLU A 102 -13.32 10.90 31.40
C GLU A 102 -11.80 11.10 31.30
N LEU A 103 -11.22 10.82 30.13
CA LEU A 103 -9.78 10.87 29.89
C LEU A 103 -9.35 12.13 29.14
N GLU A 104 -10.21 12.74 28.33
CA GLU A 104 -9.85 13.81 27.41
C GLU A 104 -9.22 15.03 28.11
N HIS A 105 -9.64 15.34 29.33
CA HIS A 105 -9.13 16.49 30.07
C HIS A 105 -7.79 16.25 30.75
N LEU A 106 -7.36 14.98 30.84
CA LEU A 106 -6.11 14.62 31.51
C LEU A 106 -4.91 15.16 30.71
N PRO A 107 -3.88 15.70 31.40
CA PRO A 107 -2.67 16.18 30.74
C PRO A 107 -1.97 15.07 29.95
N MET A 108 -2.08 13.82 30.40
CA MET A 108 -1.55 12.65 29.70
C MET A 108 -2.23 12.42 28.35
N SER A 109 -3.56 12.49 28.28
CA SER A 109 -4.30 12.36 27.02
C SER A 109 -3.97 13.48 26.04
N LYS A 110 -3.76 14.71 26.53
CA LYS A 110 -3.30 15.84 25.71
C LYS A 110 -1.89 15.61 25.15
N ALA A 111 -0.98 15.10 25.97
CA ALA A 111 0.37 14.75 25.55
C ALA A 111 0.38 13.63 24.49
N ILE A 112 -0.44 12.59 24.66
CA ILE A 112 -0.60 11.50 23.69
C ILE A 112 -1.20 12.02 22.37
N LYS A 113 -2.29 12.80 22.41
CA LYS A 113 -2.90 13.40 21.21
C LYS A 113 -1.90 14.29 20.46
N LYS A 114 -1.02 15.00 21.16
CA LYS A 114 0.05 15.79 20.53
C LYS A 114 1.01 14.93 19.71
N ILE A 115 1.33 13.73 20.19
CA ILE A 115 2.15 12.76 19.44
C ILE A 115 1.37 12.20 18.25
N LEU A 116 0.10 11.81 18.46
CA LEU A 116 -0.73 11.18 17.42
C LEU A 116 -1.07 12.11 16.25
N TYR A 117 -1.16 13.42 16.49
CA TYR A 117 -1.53 14.41 15.48
C TYR A 117 -0.34 15.18 14.90
N ALA A 118 0.90 14.79 15.22
CA ALA A 118 2.07 15.40 14.60
C ALA A 118 2.09 15.11 13.08
N ALA A 119 2.32 16.16 12.27
CA ALA A 119 2.22 16.08 10.82
C ALA A 119 3.44 15.42 10.13
N ASP A 120 4.61 15.43 10.78
CA ASP A 120 5.83 14.81 10.24
C ASP A 120 6.48 13.90 11.29
N ALA A 121 6.75 12.65 10.91
CA ALA A 121 7.37 11.65 11.78
C ALA A 121 8.88 11.93 12.01
N ARG A 122 9.45 12.92 11.29
CA ARG A 122 10.87 13.29 11.36
C ARG A 122 11.17 14.49 12.25
N ASP A 123 10.16 15.19 12.75
CA ASP A 123 10.39 16.40 13.53
C ASP A 123 10.77 16.08 14.98
N SER A 124 11.80 16.82 15.44
CA SER A 124 12.01 17.50 16.75
C SER A 124 11.23 16.98 17.97
N PRO A 125 11.70 17.14 19.22
CA PRO A 125 11.43 16.23 20.32
C PRO A 125 9.96 16.26 20.81
N LEU A 126 9.04 15.68 20.03
CA LEU A 126 7.61 15.54 20.33
C LEU A 126 7.41 14.88 21.68
N LEU A 127 8.28 13.91 21.99
CA LEU A 127 8.31 13.25 23.28
C LEU A 127 8.74 14.21 24.41
N ALA A 128 9.69 15.11 24.19
CA ALA A 128 10.08 16.10 25.19
C ALA A 128 8.96 17.12 25.42
N GLU A 129 8.32 17.60 24.36
CA GLU A 129 7.18 18.52 24.48
C GLU A 129 5.95 17.86 25.13
N ALA A 130 5.68 16.60 24.81
CA ALA A 130 4.65 15.80 25.46
C ALA A 130 4.96 15.59 26.95
N ASN A 131 6.22 15.30 27.28
CA ASN A 131 6.67 15.18 28.68
C ASN A 131 6.57 16.51 29.43
N GLU A 132 6.88 17.64 28.79
CA GLU A 132 6.75 18.97 29.39
C GLU A 132 5.29 19.27 29.78
N ILE A 133 4.31 18.87 28.95
CA ILE A 133 2.89 19.01 29.28
C ILE A 133 2.55 18.26 30.59
N ILE A 134 3.10 17.06 30.76
CA ILE A 134 2.86 16.24 31.96
C ILE A 134 3.56 16.86 33.18
N THR A 135 4.85 17.16 33.07
CA THR A 135 5.65 17.69 34.17
C THR A 135 5.20 19.10 34.58
N GLY A 136 4.85 19.96 33.61
CA GLY A 136 4.34 21.30 33.86
C GLY A 136 3.02 21.27 34.64
N HIS A 137 2.12 20.35 34.31
CA HIS A 137 0.87 20.17 35.06
C HIS A 137 1.13 19.70 36.51
N GLN A 138 2.07 18.78 36.71
CA GLN A 138 2.47 18.31 38.04
C GLN A 138 3.11 19.43 38.88
N ALA A 139 4.00 20.22 38.28
CA ALA A 139 4.64 21.35 38.94
C ALA A 139 3.62 22.42 39.35
N CYS A 140 2.70 22.79 38.45
CA CYS A 140 1.62 23.74 38.75
C CYS A 140 0.72 23.24 39.89
N SER A 141 0.38 21.95 39.88
CA SER A 141 -0.43 21.34 40.94
C SER A 141 0.30 21.36 42.28
N ARG A 142 1.59 21.04 42.29
CA ARG A 142 2.45 21.05 43.49
C ARG A 142 2.60 22.45 44.08
N MET A 143 2.75 23.47 43.23
CA MET A 143 2.78 24.87 43.68
C MET A 143 1.46 25.28 44.34
N LYS A 144 0.30 24.97 43.73
CA LYS A 144 -1.01 25.25 44.34
C LYS A 144 -1.19 24.60 45.71
N LEU A 145 -0.70 23.36 45.87
CA LEU A 145 -0.69 22.67 47.16
C LEU A 145 0.18 23.39 48.18
N SER A 146 1.37 23.84 47.78
CA SER A 146 2.29 24.61 48.63
C SER A 146 1.67 25.93 49.09
N ASP A 147 1.07 26.70 48.17
CA ASP A 147 0.43 27.98 48.48
C ASP A 147 -0.74 27.80 49.46
N LYS A 148 -1.54 26.74 49.26
CA LYS A 148 -2.65 26.39 50.14
C LYS A 148 -2.18 26.01 51.54
N TRP A 149 -1.07 25.26 51.63
CA TRP A 149 -0.40 24.97 52.91
C TRP A 149 0.09 26.24 53.59
N HIS A 150 0.74 27.14 52.85
CA HIS A 150 1.25 28.40 53.38
C HIS A 150 0.14 29.30 53.93
N GLN A 151 -0.98 29.42 53.20
CA GLN A 151 -2.16 30.17 53.66
C GLN A 151 -2.78 29.56 54.90
N HIS A 152 -2.91 28.23 54.96
CA HIS A 152 -3.44 27.55 56.14
C HIS A 152 -2.55 27.77 57.37
N THR A 153 -1.23 27.74 57.22
CA THR A 153 -0.29 28.01 58.33
C THR A 153 -0.36 29.45 58.84
N GLN A 154 -0.65 30.44 57.98
CA GLN A 154 -0.81 31.84 58.40
C GLN A 154 -2.17 32.15 59.03
N ALA A 155 -3.15 31.26 58.85
CA ALA A 155 -4.51 31.43 59.37
C ALA A 155 -4.70 30.82 60.78
N ILE A 156 -3.67 30.18 61.33
CA ILE A 156 -3.61 29.59 62.69
C ILE A 156 -2.71 30.48 63.56
#